data_AF-A0A934IMT0-F1
#
_entry.id   AF-A0A934IMT0-F1
#
_cell.length_a   1.000
_cell.length_b   1.000
_cell.length_c   1.000
_cell.angle_alpha   90.00
_cell.angle_beta   90.00
_cell.angle_gamma   90.00
#
_symmetry.space_group_name_H-M   'P 1'
#
loop_
_entity.id
_entity.type
_entity.pdbx_description
1 polymer ?
#
loop_
_entity_poly.entity_id
_entity_poly.type
_entity_poly.pdbx_seq_one_letter_code
_entity_poly.pdbx_strand_id
1 'polypeptide(L)'
;MHHPVAGISRDDTDGAGSRSRQLRRRISAQLFGILRESKEIVVIGPDPLLIHYSRAEGLDPESLATCQILIDGSPLTVVGVPNRIWYGAVMRDVHRVKRNMLASGRSCILVPQRALEGIARLHSRPIADRDPQILLQAIRTAPLLRDIDACRYGRGHDPVGCLAVELATGTPCLG
;
A
#
# COMPACT_ATOMS: atom_id res chain seq x y z
N MET A 1 35.95 33.11 -33.68
CA MET A 1 34.50 33.10 -33.41
C MET A 1 34.16 31.76 -32.77
N HIS A 2 34.02 31.72 -31.44
CA HIS A 2 33.67 30.52 -30.69
C HIS A 2 32.28 30.72 -30.08
N HIS A 3 31.33 29.86 -30.46
CA HIS A 3 30.04 29.75 -29.78
C HIS A 3 30.23 29.02 -28.45
N PRO A 4 29.68 29.51 -27.32
CA PRO A 4 29.54 28.70 -26.13
C PRO A 4 28.31 27.78 -26.29
N VAL A 5 28.53 26.49 -26.06
CA VAL A 5 27.48 25.48 -25.91
C VAL A 5 26.78 25.73 -24.57
N ALA A 6 25.47 26.00 -24.61
CA ALA A 6 24.65 26.14 -23.42
C ALA A 6 24.64 24.82 -22.64
N GLY A 7 25.08 24.87 -21.38
CA GLY A 7 25.06 23.75 -20.45
C GLY A 7 23.63 23.34 -20.14
N ILE A 8 23.36 22.04 -20.30
CA ILE A 8 22.14 21.41 -19.81
C ILE A 8 22.26 21.32 -18.29
N SER A 9 21.44 22.11 -17.59
CA SER A 9 21.33 22.11 -16.14
C SER A 9 20.90 20.72 -15.64
N ARG A 10 21.80 20.06 -14.90
CA ARG A 10 21.49 18.90 -14.05
C ARG A 10 21.10 19.47 -12.68
N ASP A 11 19.81 19.62 -12.37
CA ASP A 11 19.41 19.84 -10.96
C ASP A 11 17.93 19.62 -10.56
N ASP A 12 17.08 18.99 -11.38
CA ASP A 12 15.66 18.79 -11.01
C ASP A 12 15.26 17.34 -10.64
N THR A 13 16.18 16.38 -10.71
CA THR A 13 15.87 14.96 -10.45
C THR A 13 15.99 14.56 -8.97
N ASP A 14 16.77 15.27 -8.16
CA ASP A 14 17.01 14.90 -6.76
C ASP A 14 15.84 15.23 -5.81
N GLY A 15 15.10 16.31 -6.09
CA GLY A 15 13.97 16.75 -5.25
C GLY A 15 12.76 15.80 -5.30
N ALA A 16 12.43 15.27 -6.47
CA ALA A 16 11.30 14.36 -6.66
C ALA A 16 11.56 12.96 -6.06
N GLY A 17 12.80 12.47 -6.18
CA GLY A 17 13.25 11.22 -5.60
C GLY A 17 13.29 11.27 -4.06
N SER A 18 13.68 12.41 -3.48
CA SER A 18 13.69 12.61 -2.03
C SER A 18 12.28 12.59 -1.41
N ARG A 19 11.33 13.31 -2.02
CA ARG A 19 9.93 13.36 -1.55
C ARG A 19 9.24 12.00 -1.64
N SER A 20 9.45 11.26 -2.74
CA SER A 20 8.88 9.91 -2.90
C SER A 20 9.43 8.93 -1.86
N ARG A 21 10.74 8.97 -1.58
CA ARG A 21 11.37 8.16 -0.54
C ARG A 21 10.86 8.52 0.86
N GLN A 22 10.69 9.80 1.17
CA GLN A 22 10.13 10.24 2.46
C GLN A 22 8.68 9.77 2.65
N LEU A 23 7.86 9.89 1.60
CA LEU A 23 6.48 9.40 1.63
C LEU A 23 6.42 7.88 1.85
N ARG A 24 7.20 7.10 1.10
CA ARG A 24 7.30 5.64 1.31
C ARG A 24 7.65 5.34 2.76
N ARG A 25 8.70 5.96 3.31
CA ARG A 25 9.13 5.74 4.70
C ARG A 25 8.02 6.00 5.70
N ARG A 26 7.23 7.07 5.51
CA ARG A 26 6.08 7.38 6.36
C ARG A 26 5.00 6.30 6.28
N ILE A 27 4.63 5.90 5.07
CA ILE A 27 3.62 4.85 4.85
C ILE A 27 4.10 3.52 5.45
N SER A 28 5.37 3.16 5.23
CA SER A 28 6.00 1.99 5.86
C SER A 28 5.91 2.08 7.38
N ALA A 29 6.30 3.20 7.99
CA ALA A 29 6.25 3.37 9.44
C ALA A 29 4.83 3.19 10.00
N GLN A 30 3.81 3.75 9.34
CA GLN A 30 2.42 3.55 9.72
C GLN A 30 2.00 2.09 9.58
N LEU A 31 2.27 1.49 8.43
CA LEU A 31 1.93 0.10 8.15
C LEU A 31 2.58 -0.86 9.16
N PHE A 32 3.89 -0.73 9.39
CA PHE A 32 4.61 -1.55 10.35
C PHE A 32 4.14 -1.30 11.79
N GLY A 33 3.87 -0.05 12.16
CA GLY A 33 3.33 0.30 13.47
C GLY A 33 2.01 -0.42 13.73
N ILE A 34 1.04 -0.25 12.83
CA ILE A 34 -0.29 -0.88 12.94
C ILE A 34 -0.17 -2.41 13.00
N LEU A 35 0.61 -3.02 12.11
CA LEU A 35 0.75 -4.48 12.06
C LEU A 35 1.41 -5.07 13.31
N ARG A 36 2.38 -4.37 13.90
CA ARG A 36 3.10 -4.82 15.12
C ARG A 36 2.27 -4.75 16.40
N GLU A 37 1.21 -3.96 16.41
CA GLU A 37 0.31 -3.90 17.57
C GLU A 37 -0.59 -5.14 17.68
N SER A 38 -0.74 -5.91 16.60
CA SER A 38 -1.46 -7.18 16.62
C SER A 38 -0.61 -8.32 17.18
N LYS A 39 -1.17 -9.06 18.14
CA LYS A 39 -0.56 -10.31 18.66
C LYS A 39 -0.66 -11.48 17.68
N GLU A 40 -1.50 -11.36 16.65
CA GLU A 40 -1.80 -12.42 15.69
C GLU A 40 -0.93 -12.34 14.44
N ILE A 41 -0.20 -11.23 14.29
CA ILE A 41 0.62 -10.94 13.12
C ILE A 41 2.08 -11.07 13.48
N VAL A 42 2.80 -11.88 12.72
CA VAL A 42 4.27 -11.86 12.71
C VAL A 42 4.73 -11.06 11.49
N VAL A 43 5.37 -9.93 11.73
CA VAL A 43 5.96 -9.09 10.68
C VAL A 43 7.30 -9.68 10.25
N ILE A 44 7.45 -10.02 8.97
CA ILE A 44 8.69 -10.58 8.41
C ILE A 44 9.58 -9.45 7.85
N GLY A 45 9.04 -8.59 6.99
CA GLY A 45 9.82 -7.55 6.31
C GLY A 45 9.37 -7.31 4.87
N PRO A 46 10.19 -6.71 4.00
CA PRO A 46 9.84 -6.51 2.59
C PRO A 46 9.63 -7.83 1.83
N ASP A 47 8.76 -7.84 0.82
CA ASP A 47 8.50 -9.02 -0.01
C ASP A 47 9.27 -8.96 -1.35
N PRO A 48 10.29 -9.81 -1.58
CA PRO A 48 11.08 -9.80 -2.81
C PRO A 48 10.25 -10.08 -4.07
N LEU A 49 9.16 -10.85 -3.95
CA LEU A 49 8.33 -11.22 -5.08
C LEU A 49 7.56 -9.99 -5.60
N LEU A 50 7.13 -9.11 -4.69
CA LEU A 50 6.50 -7.85 -5.06
C LEU A 50 7.49 -6.94 -5.81
N ILE A 51 8.75 -6.89 -5.37
CA ILE A 51 9.80 -6.10 -6.03
C ILE A 51 10.02 -6.62 -7.46
N HIS A 52 10.08 -7.94 -7.63
CA HIS A 52 10.23 -8.58 -8.93
C HIS A 52 9.08 -8.18 -9.88
N TYR A 53 7.82 -8.37 -9.46
CA TYR A 53 6.67 -8.05 -10.31
C TYR A 53 6.47 -6.55 -10.53
N SER A 54 6.79 -5.71 -9.56
CA SER A 54 6.74 -4.25 -9.74
C SER A 54 7.66 -3.83 -10.89
N ARG A 55 8.90 -4.33 -10.90
CA ARG A 55 9.85 -4.04 -11.99
C ARG A 55 9.37 -4.56 -13.34
N ALA A 56 8.79 -5.76 -13.37
CA ALA A 56 8.27 -6.36 -14.60
C ALA A 56 7.12 -5.54 -15.22
N GLU A 57 6.30 -4.89 -14.40
CA GLU A 57 5.22 -3.98 -14.82
C GLU A 57 5.69 -2.52 -15.03
N GLY A 58 7.00 -2.25 -14.97
CA GLY A 58 7.55 -0.90 -15.14
C GLY A 58 7.31 0.05 -13.96
N LEU A 59 6.92 -0.47 -12.79
CA LEU A 59 6.74 0.29 -11.57
C LEU A 59 8.06 0.42 -10.80
N ASP A 60 8.30 1.61 -10.25
CA ASP A 60 9.33 1.81 -9.25
C ASP A 60 8.92 1.11 -7.94
N PRO A 61 9.62 0.06 -7.47
CA PRO A 61 9.29 -0.60 -6.20
C PRO A 61 9.40 0.33 -5.00
N GLU A 62 10.18 1.43 -5.10
CA GLU A 62 10.27 2.44 -4.04
C GLU A 62 9.04 3.34 -3.93
N SER A 63 8.13 3.27 -4.91
CA SER A 63 6.87 4.01 -4.87
C SER A 63 5.82 3.35 -3.97
N LEU A 64 6.04 2.10 -3.54
CA LEU A 64 5.14 1.32 -2.70
C LEU A 64 5.80 1.01 -1.35
N ALA A 65 5.01 1.04 -0.27
CA ALA A 65 5.42 0.49 1.02
C ALA A 65 5.00 -0.98 1.07
N THR A 66 5.87 -1.87 1.52
CA THR A 66 5.63 -3.33 1.40
C THR A 66 6.01 -4.01 2.70
N CYS A 67 5.18 -4.97 3.12
CA CYS A 67 5.42 -5.80 4.28
C CYS A 67 4.82 -7.20 4.06
N GLN A 68 5.64 -8.22 4.14
CA GLN A 68 5.23 -9.60 4.31
C GLN A 68 4.93 -9.85 5.79
N ILE A 69 3.79 -10.48 6.03
CA ILE A 69 3.36 -10.93 7.34
C ILE A 69 3.01 -12.41 7.32
N LEU A 70 2.97 -13.01 8.51
CA LEU A 70 2.27 -14.26 8.78
C LEU A 70 1.05 -13.94 9.65
N ILE A 71 -0.10 -14.46 9.25
CA ILE A 71 -1.33 -14.48 10.03
C ILE A 71 -1.83 -15.91 10.03
N ASP A 72 -2.06 -16.49 11.21
CA ASP A 72 -2.47 -17.90 11.37
C ASP A 72 -1.57 -18.88 10.59
N GLY A 73 -0.25 -18.63 10.60
CA GLY A 73 0.74 -19.44 9.87
C GLY A 73 0.74 -19.25 8.35
N SER A 74 -0.17 -18.45 7.80
CA SER A 74 -0.29 -18.21 6.36
C SER A 74 0.40 -16.91 5.94
N PRO A 75 1.27 -16.94 4.90
CA PRO A 75 1.95 -15.74 4.42
C PRO A 75 1.01 -14.82 3.63
N LEU A 76 1.06 -13.53 3.94
CA LEU A 76 0.34 -12.47 3.24
C LEU A 76 1.27 -11.28 2.96
N THR A 77 1.19 -10.74 1.76
CA THR A 77 1.86 -9.48 1.40
C THR A 77 0.88 -8.32 1.59
N VAL A 78 1.27 -7.33 2.38
CA VAL A 78 0.51 -6.09 2.58
C VAL A 78 1.26 -4.95 1.90
N VAL A 79 0.58 -4.25 1.01
CA VAL A 79 1.16 -3.14 0.22
C VAL A 79 0.47 -1.84 0.60
N GLY A 80 1.22 -0.93 1.22
CA GLY A 80 0.80 0.45 1.43
C GLY A 80 0.93 1.26 0.13
N VAL A 81 -0.20 1.70 -0.41
CA VAL A 81 -0.28 2.41 -1.69
C VAL A 81 -0.47 3.92 -1.44
N PRO A 82 0.45 4.79 -1.91
CA PRO A 82 0.25 6.24 -1.85
C PRO A 82 -1.06 6.69 -2.51
N ASN A 83 -1.72 7.71 -1.97
CA ASN A 83 -2.99 8.21 -2.52
C ASN A 83 -2.87 8.59 -4.01
N ARG A 84 -1.74 9.20 -4.43
CA ARG A 84 -1.48 9.54 -5.84
C ARG A 84 -1.49 8.33 -6.79
N ILE A 85 -1.10 7.16 -6.28
CA ILE A 85 -1.10 5.91 -7.05
C ILE A 85 -2.48 5.30 -6.98
N TRP A 86 -3.06 5.23 -5.79
CA TRP A 86 -4.38 4.65 -5.54
C TRP A 86 -5.48 5.26 -6.40
N TYR A 87 -5.51 6.59 -6.49
CA TYR A 87 -6.49 7.35 -7.28
C TYR A 87 -5.99 7.69 -8.70
N GLY A 88 -4.83 7.18 -9.10
CA GLY A 88 -4.18 7.49 -10.37
C GLY A 88 -4.27 6.36 -11.39
N ALA A 89 -3.87 6.65 -12.62
CA ALA A 89 -3.85 5.66 -13.71
C ALA A 89 -2.93 4.46 -13.42
N VAL A 90 -1.88 4.67 -12.63
CA VAL A 90 -0.88 3.67 -12.21
C VAL A 90 -1.50 2.55 -11.38
N MET A 91 -2.67 2.74 -10.76
CA MET A 91 -3.34 1.70 -9.97
C MET A 91 -3.62 0.43 -10.78
N ARG A 92 -3.86 0.56 -12.10
CA ARG A 92 -4.05 -0.58 -13.01
C ARG A 92 -2.82 -1.50 -13.01
N ASP A 93 -1.62 -0.92 -13.00
CA ASP A 93 -0.37 -1.67 -13.01
C ASP A 93 -0.12 -2.31 -11.64
N VAL A 94 -0.48 -1.63 -10.55
CA VAL A 94 -0.44 -2.22 -9.19
C VAL A 94 -1.39 -3.43 -9.10
N HIS A 95 -2.56 -3.38 -9.75
CA HIS A 95 -3.45 -4.54 -9.85
C HIS A 95 -2.86 -5.68 -10.66
N ARG A 96 -2.08 -5.41 -11.71
CA ARG A 96 -1.33 -6.45 -12.45
C ARG A 96 -0.30 -7.12 -11.54
N VAL A 97 0.46 -6.34 -10.78
CA VAL A 97 1.39 -6.87 -9.77
C VAL A 97 0.66 -7.78 -8.77
N LYS A 98 -0.46 -7.33 -8.21
CA LYS A 98 -1.27 -8.16 -7.29
C LYS A 98 -1.72 -9.48 -7.93
N ARG A 99 -2.17 -9.46 -9.19
CA ARG A 99 -2.58 -10.68 -9.91
C ARG A 99 -1.42 -11.64 -10.16
N ASN A 100 -0.25 -11.12 -10.52
CA ASN A 100 0.95 -11.94 -10.73
C ASN A 100 1.45 -12.58 -9.42
N MET A 101 1.36 -11.84 -8.30
CA MET A 101 1.62 -12.37 -6.96
C MET A 101 0.68 -13.54 -6.64
N LEU A 102 -0.63 -13.35 -6.86
CA LEU A 102 -1.64 -14.37 -6.60
C LEU A 102 -1.43 -15.62 -7.46
N ALA A 103 -1.14 -15.45 -8.75
CA ALA A 103 -0.83 -16.54 -9.68
C ALA A 103 0.39 -17.38 -9.23
N SER A 104 1.27 -16.78 -8.43
CA SER A 104 2.45 -17.44 -7.84
C SER A 104 2.20 -18.01 -6.44
N GLY A 105 0.94 -18.12 -6.03
CA GLY A 105 0.53 -18.62 -4.72
C GLY A 105 0.74 -17.62 -3.58
N ARG A 106 1.02 -16.34 -3.88
CA ARG A 106 1.23 -15.31 -2.86
C ARG A 106 0.00 -14.42 -2.72
N SER A 107 -0.69 -14.53 -1.58
CA SER A 107 -1.77 -13.60 -1.25
C SER A 107 -1.22 -12.19 -1.08
N CYS A 108 -1.90 -11.20 -1.64
CA CYS A 108 -1.51 -9.81 -1.59
C CYS A 108 -2.74 -8.93 -1.35
N ILE A 109 -2.65 -7.97 -0.44
CA ILE A 109 -3.67 -6.94 -0.24
C ILE A 109 -3.06 -5.55 -0.44
N LEU A 110 -3.86 -4.65 -1.02
CA LEU A 110 -3.47 -3.27 -1.24
C LEU A 110 -4.22 -2.38 -0.24
N VAL A 111 -3.49 -1.55 0.50
CA VAL A 111 -4.04 -0.68 1.54
C VAL A 111 -3.67 0.77 1.21
N PRO A 112 -4.63 1.67 0.97
CA PRO A 112 -4.31 3.05 0.63
C PRO A 112 -3.75 3.80 1.83
N GLN A 113 -2.87 4.76 1.55
CA GLN A 113 -2.31 5.69 2.54
C GLN A 113 -3.40 6.33 3.39
N ARG A 114 -4.53 6.75 2.80
CA ARG A 114 -5.65 7.34 3.54
C ARG A 114 -6.21 6.41 4.63
N ALA A 115 -6.29 5.10 4.38
CA ALA A 115 -6.71 4.14 5.39
C ALA A 115 -5.70 4.05 6.53
N LEU A 116 -4.40 3.95 6.19
CA LEU A 116 -3.32 3.90 7.19
C LEU A 116 -3.26 5.17 8.05
N GLU A 117 -3.48 6.34 7.46
CA GLU A 117 -3.59 7.62 8.16
C GLU A 117 -4.83 7.66 9.07
N GLY A 118 -5.97 7.15 8.59
CA GLY A 118 -7.20 7.05 9.38
C GLY A 118 -7.01 6.16 10.61
N ILE A 119 -6.46 4.96 10.41
CA ILE A 119 -6.15 4.01 11.48
C ILE A 119 -5.18 4.67 12.46
N ALA A 120 -4.05 5.21 12.01
CA ALA A 120 -3.07 5.85 12.90
C ALA A 120 -3.69 6.97 13.76
N ARG A 121 -4.65 7.74 13.22
CA ARG A 121 -5.40 8.74 14.00
C ARG A 121 -6.31 8.12 15.05
N LEU A 122 -6.99 7.02 14.74
CA LEU A 122 -7.81 6.29 15.72
C LEU A 122 -6.94 5.73 16.86
N HIS A 123 -5.75 5.23 16.56
CA HIS A 123 -4.79 4.75 17.58
C HIS A 123 -4.26 5.86 18.50
N SER A 124 -4.28 7.12 18.05
CA SER A 124 -3.92 8.27 18.90
C SER A 124 -5.00 8.67 19.90
N ARG A 125 -6.21 8.07 19.82
CA ARG A 125 -7.32 8.31 20.76
C ARG A 125 -7.15 7.49 22.06
N PRO A 126 -7.88 7.82 23.14
CA PRO A 126 -7.84 7.07 24.40
C PRO A 126 -8.10 5.58 24.18
N ILE A 127 -7.54 4.72 25.06
CA ILE A 127 -7.54 3.25 24.92
C ILE A 127 -8.96 2.66 24.72
N ALA A 128 -10.00 3.29 25.28
CA ALA A 128 -11.38 2.86 25.13
C ALA A 128 -11.91 2.89 23.68
N ASP A 129 -11.29 3.69 22.80
CA ASP A 129 -11.69 3.88 21.40
C ASP A 129 -10.70 3.27 20.39
N ARG A 130 -9.64 2.60 20.87
CA ARG A 130 -8.63 2.02 19.99
C ARG A 130 -9.12 0.68 19.48
N ASP A 131 -9.42 0.61 18.19
CA ASP A 131 -9.63 -0.65 17.51
C ASP A 131 -8.48 -0.99 16.55
N PRO A 132 -7.38 -1.60 17.04
CA PRO A 132 -6.33 -2.15 16.18
C PRO A 132 -6.86 -3.25 15.25
N GLN A 133 -8.08 -3.73 15.45
CA GLN A 133 -8.67 -4.77 14.63
C GLN A 133 -9.15 -4.26 13.28
N ILE A 134 -9.19 -2.96 12.99
CA ILE A 134 -9.68 -2.49 11.68
C ILE A 134 -8.87 -3.09 10.52
N LEU A 135 -7.53 -3.03 10.59
CA LEU A 135 -6.69 -3.61 9.54
C LEU A 135 -6.73 -5.14 9.56
N LEU A 136 -6.79 -5.75 10.74
CA LEU A 136 -6.94 -7.21 10.89
C LEU A 136 -8.26 -7.72 10.33
N GLN A 137 -9.35 -7.00 10.55
CA GLN A 137 -10.67 -7.31 10.06
C GLN A 137 -10.69 -7.20 8.54
N ALA A 138 -10.11 -6.14 7.98
CA ALA A 138 -9.93 -6.02 6.53
C ALA A 138 -9.08 -7.18 5.97
N ILE A 139 -7.95 -7.51 6.60
CA ILE A 139 -7.08 -8.65 6.24
C ILE A 139 -7.85 -9.98 6.28
N ARG A 140 -8.58 -10.26 7.36
CA ARG A 140 -9.37 -11.49 7.52
C ARG A 140 -10.53 -11.59 6.55
N THR A 141 -11.01 -10.46 6.04
CA THR A 141 -12.04 -10.42 4.99
C THR A 141 -11.44 -10.64 3.60
N ALA A 142 -10.11 -10.52 3.43
CA ALA A 142 -9.45 -10.66 2.14
C ALA A 142 -9.71 -11.99 1.41
N PRO A 143 -9.73 -13.17 2.07
CA PRO A 143 -10.11 -14.43 1.44
C PRO A 143 -11.52 -14.41 0.84
N LEU A 144 -12.46 -13.71 1.48
CA LEU A 144 -13.86 -13.58 1.03
C LEU A 144 -14.00 -12.61 -0.15
N LEU A 145 -13.00 -11.77 -0.38
CA LEU A 145 -12.97 -10.74 -1.42
C LEU A 145 -11.99 -11.10 -2.55
N ARG A 146 -11.44 -12.33 -2.56
CA ARG A 146 -10.42 -12.79 -3.53
C ARG A 146 -10.90 -12.73 -4.97
N ASP A 147 -12.19 -12.99 -5.20
CA ASP A 147 -12.80 -13.02 -6.54
C ASP A 147 -13.49 -11.69 -6.91
N ILE A 148 -13.34 -10.67 -6.07
CA ILE A 148 -13.94 -9.35 -6.31
C ILE A 148 -12.86 -8.43 -6.90
N ASP A 149 -12.87 -8.30 -8.22
CA ASP A 149 -11.90 -7.48 -8.96
C ASP A 149 -12.10 -5.97 -8.81
N ALA A 150 -13.22 -5.54 -8.24
CA ALA A 150 -13.52 -4.13 -8.06
C ALA A 150 -14.22 -3.84 -6.73
N CYS A 151 -13.77 -2.77 -6.07
CA CYS A 151 -14.50 -2.09 -5.01
C CYS A 151 -16.02 -2.01 -5.29
N ARG A 152 -16.85 -2.12 -4.23
CA ARG A 152 -18.31 -1.93 -4.23
C ARG A 152 -18.78 -0.66 -4.98
N TYR A 153 -17.91 0.33 -5.12
CA TYR A 153 -18.17 1.61 -5.80
C TYR A 153 -17.71 1.65 -7.28
N GLY A 154 -17.30 0.52 -7.87
CA GLY A 154 -17.01 0.39 -9.29
C GLY A 154 -15.70 1.05 -9.78
N ARG A 155 -14.80 1.44 -8.86
CA ARG A 155 -13.60 2.26 -9.17
C ARG A 155 -12.36 1.46 -9.61
N GLY A 156 -12.44 0.13 -9.74
CA GLY A 156 -11.27 -0.69 -10.03
C GLY A 156 -10.17 -0.58 -8.95
N HIS A 157 -10.55 -0.30 -7.71
CA HIS A 157 -9.69 -0.33 -6.53
C HIS A 157 -9.80 -1.69 -5.83
N ASP A 158 -8.79 -2.03 -5.02
CA ASP A 158 -8.80 -3.24 -4.20
C ASP A 158 -9.92 -3.21 -3.15
N PRO A 159 -10.81 -4.22 -3.09
CA PRO A 159 -11.95 -4.23 -2.20
C PRO A 159 -11.55 -4.25 -0.72
N VAL A 160 -10.44 -4.90 -0.36
CA VAL A 160 -9.92 -4.92 1.01
C VAL A 160 -9.42 -3.55 1.41
N GLY A 161 -8.69 -2.88 0.50
CA GLY A 161 -8.23 -1.51 0.75
C GLY A 161 -9.38 -0.52 0.84
N CYS A 162 -10.44 -0.68 0.05
CA CYS A 162 -11.65 0.14 0.17
C CYS A 162 -12.38 -0.07 1.50
N LEU A 163 -12.54 -1.32 1.94
CA LEU A 163 -13.09 -1.64 3.25
C LEU A 163 -12.24 -1.05 4.37
N ALA A 164 -10.91 -1.13 4.26
CA ALA A 164 -10.00 -0.53 5.22
C ALA A 164 -10.16 0.99 5.29
N VAL A 165 -10.40 1.68 4.18
CA VAL A 165 -10.74 3.13 4.20
C VAL A 165 -12.04 3.34 4.95
N GLU A 166 -13.11 2.65 4.56
CA GLU A 166 -14.45 2.84 5.13
C GLU A 166 -14.46 2.63 6.65
N LEU A 167 -13.82 1.55 7.12
CA LEU A 167 -13.68 1.29 8.55
C LEU A 167 -12.81 2.34 9.26
N ALA A 168 -11.73 2.78 8.62
CA ALA A 168 -10.80 3.74 9.24
C ALA A 168 -11.30 5.19 9.25
N THR A 169 -12.14 5.58 8.29
CA THR A 169 -12.51 6.97 8.07
C THR A 169 -14.02 7.22 8.10
N GLY A 170 -14.84 6.18 8.26
CA GLY A 170 -16.30 6.26 8.20
C GLY A 170 -16.84 6.78 6.86
N THR A 171 -16.00 6.78 5.82
CA THR A 171 -16.33 7.36 4.51
C THR A 171 -16.03 6.37 3.40
N PRO A 172 -16.92 6.25 2.41
CA PRO A 172 -16.70 5.35 1.28
C PRO A 172 -15.43 5.71 0.53
N CYS A 173 -14.83 4.72 -0.14
CA CYS A 173 -13.71 4.94 -1.04
C CYS A 173 -14.20 5.65 -2.31
N LEU A 174 -14.42 6.95 -2.19
CA LEU A 174 -14.70 7.84 -3.31
C LEU A 174 -13.35 8.34 -3.83
N GLY A 175 -13.15 8.17 -5.14
CA GLY A 175 -12.00 8.68 -5.88
C GLY A 175 -11.88 10.19 -5.75
#